data_AF-A0A9D7J2F4-F1
#
_entry.id   AF-A0A9D7J2F4-F1
#
_cell.length_a   1.000
_cell.length_b   1.000
_cell.length_c   1.000
_cell.angle_alpha   90.00
_cell.angle_beta   90.00
_cell.angle_gamma   90.00
#
_symmetry.space_group_name_H-M   'P 1'
#
loop_
_entity.id
_entity.type
_entity.pdbx_description
1 polymer ?
#
loop_
_entity_poly.entity_id
_entity_poly.type
_entity_poly.pdbx_seq_one_letter_code
_entity_poly.pdbx_strand_id
1 'polypeptide(L)'
;MEAIFGKPMDEQYWEINNPASIAAANPEKLRNSGLSIYLDCGDEDAFNLHEATEFMHRVLWDNRINHEYHLVRGANHLGRTLRPRSIEGLAFLQRVLNPPPPDPQAENLIKQLEPMKKMAEKP
;
A
#
# COMPACT_ATOMS: atom_id res chain seq x y z
N MET A 1 -12.50 -6.85 21.31
CA MET A 1 -12.87 -5.49 20.84
C MET A 1 -13.06 -4.56 22.04
N GLU A 2 -14.01 -4.83 22.96
CA GLU A 2 -14.23 -3.99 24.16
C GLU A 2 -13.02 -3.90 25.10
N ALA A 3 -12.26 -4.99 25.27
CA ALA A 3 -11.05 -4.97 26.12
C ALA A 3 -9.90 -4.12 25.56
N ILE A 4 -9.93 -3.77 24.26
CA ILE A 4 -8.89 -3.00 23.58
C ILE A 4 -9.37 -1.57 23.34
N PHE A 5 -10.61 -1.43 22.86
CA PHE A 5 -11.19 -0.15 22.45
C PHE A 5 -12.23 0.38 23.43
N GLY A 6 -12.46 -0.23 24.60
CA GLY A 6 -13.40 0.27 25.61
C GLY A 6 -14.87 -0.13 25.41
N LYS A 7 -15.68 0.15 26.45
CA LYS A 7 -17.15 0.10 26.45
C LYS A 7 -17.71 1.26 27.30
N PRO A 8 -18.22 2.36 26.70
CA PRO A 8 -18.35 2.59 25.26
C PRO A 8 -17.00 2.65 24.55
N MET A 9 -17.01 2.55 23.22
CA MET A 9 -15.80 2.66 22.41
C MET A 9 -15.07 3.98 22.72
N ASP A 10 -13.79 3.89 23.02
CA ASP A 10 -12.84 4.99 23.07
C ASP A 10 -12.45 5.37 21.64
N GLU A 11 -13.20 6.32 21.09
CA GLU A 11 -13.04 6.82 19.72
C GLU A 11 -11.65 7.41 19.50
N GLN A 12 -11.13 8.16 20.47
CA GLN A 12 -9.81 8.77 20.36
C GLN A 12 -8.73 7.70 20.31
N TYR A 13 -8.82 6.68 21.17
CA TYR A 13 -7.88 5.56 21.14
C TYR A 13 -7.96 4.78 19.82
N TRP A 14 -9.17 4.53 19.31
CA TRP A 14 -9.32 3.87 18.00
C TRP A 14 -8.70 4.71 16.87
N GLU A 15 -8.95 6.02 16.85
CA GLU A 15 -8.52 6.89 15.76
C GLU A 15 -7.00 7.04 15.69
N ILE A 16 -6.31 7.14 16.84
CA ILE A 16 -4.83 7.20 16.84
C ILE A 16 -4.16 5.87 16.50
N ASN A 17 -4.89 4.74 16.57
CA ASN A 17 -4.36 3.40 16.32
C ASN A 17 -4.86 2.79 15.00
N ASN A 18 -5.78 3.44 14.28
CA ASN A 18 -6.32 2.93 13.02
C ASN A 18 -5.40 3.25 11.82
N PRO A 19 -5.05 2.22 11.01
CA PRO A 19 -4.46 2.30 9.68
C PRO A 19 -4.62 3.60 8.90
N ALA A 20 -5.86 3.76 8.50
CA ALA A 20 -6.33 4.74 7.57
C ALA A 20 -6.40 6.13 8.22
N SER A 21 -6.81 6.21 9.49
CA SER A 21 -6.80 7.47 10.24
C SER A 21 -5.39 8.02 10.36
N ILE A 22 -4.39 7.19 10.70
CA ILE A 22 -2.98 7.59 10.77
C ILE A 22 -2.50 8.12 9.42
N ALA A 23 -2.84 7.41 8.33
CA ALA A 23 -2.42 7.77 6.98
C ALA A 23 -3.04 9.08 6.49
N ALA A 24 -4.34 9.26 6.72
CA ALA A 24 -5.07 10.47 6.36
C ALA A 24 -4.62 11.69 7.18
N ALA A 25 -4.32 11.51 8.46
CA ALA A 25 -3.93 12.60 9.35
C ALA A 25 -2.47 13.06 9.16
N ASN A 26 -1.57 12.17 8.71
CA ASN A 26 -0.13 12.43 8.66
C ASN A 26 0.52 12.12 7.30
N PRO A 27 -0.06 12.53 6.16
CA PRO A 27 0.38 12.06 4.85
C PRO A 27 1.79 12.56 4.49
N GLU A 28 2.16 13.78 4.88
CA GLU A 28 3.51 14.30 4.66
C GLU A 28 4.58 13.52 5.42
N LYS A 29 4.32 13.22 6.71
CA LYS A 29 5.22 12.43 7.53
C LYS A 29 5.46 11.06 6.92
N LEU A 30 4.40 10.41 6.40
CA LEU A 30 4.53 9.10 5.76
C LEU A 30 5.33 9.17 4.46
N ARG A 31 5.05 10.13 3.58
CA ARG A 31 5.82 10.32 2.33
C ARG A 31 7.31 10.55 2.61
N ASN A 32 7.64 11.28 3.67
CA ASN A 32 9.02 11.63 4.02
C ASN A 32 9.71 10.59 4.91
N SER A 33 8.99 9.54 5.36
CA SER A 33 9.54 8.57 6.32
C SER A 33 10.48 7.55 5.70
N GLY A 34 10.46 7.39 4.37
CA GLY A 34 11.14 6.29 3.69
C GLY A 34 10.48 4.92 3.90
N LEU A 35 9.27 4.88 4.48
CA LEU A 35 8.51 3.65 4.68
C LEU A 35 8.02 3.10 3.34
N SER A 36 8.38 1.85 3.05
CA SER A 36 7.80 1.09 1.95
C SER A 36 6.58 0.29 2.46
N ILE A 37 5.44 0.43 1.78
CA ILE A 37 4.16 -0.18 2.20
C ILE A 37 3.72 -1.21 1.15
N TYR A 38 3.30 -2.38 1.63
CA TYR A 38 2.75 -3.47 0.81
C TYR A 38 1.40 -3.91 1.38
N LEU A 39 0.38 -3.91 0.54
CA LEU A 39 -0.98 -4.35 0.85
C LEU A 39 -1.33 -5.57 -0.01
N ASP A 40 -1.73 -6.66 0.63
CA ASP A 40 -2.16 -7.89 -0.04
C ASP A 40 -3.43 -8.44 0.62
N CYS A 41 -4.46 -8.68 -0.17
CA CYS A 41 -5.69 -9.31 0.29
C CYS A 41 -6.30 -10.17 -0.81
N GLY A 42 -7.01 -11.24 -0.41
CA GLY A 42 -7.76 -12.07 -1.36
C GLY A 42 -9.17 -11.51 -1.56
N ASP A 43 -9.67 -11.51 -2.80
CA ASP A 43 -11.01 -11.00 -3.12
C ASP A 43 -12.17 -11.87 -2.58
N GLU A 44 -11.89 -13.12 -2.21
CA GLU A 44 -12.83 -14.04 -1.56
C GLU A 44 -12.54 -14.18 -0.05
N ASP A 45 -11.80 -13.25 0.56
CA ASP A 45 -11.50 -13.26 1.99
C ASP A 45 -12.79 -13.36 2.83
N ALA A 46 -12.91 -14.43 3.62
CA ALA A 46 -14.13 -14.75 4.37
C ALA A 46 -14.47 -13.75 5.47
N PHE A 47 -13.55 -12.86 5.84
CA PHE A 47 -13.79 -11.77 6.79
C PHE A 47 -14.12 -10.45 6.09
N ASN A 48 -14.25 -10.46 4.76
CA ASN A 48 -14.44 -9.28 3.91
C ASN A 48 -13.32 -8.23 4.09
N LEU A 49 -12.11 -8.64 4.48
CA LEU A 49 -10.99 -7.70 4.67
C LEU A 49 -10.50 -7.07 3.36
N HIS A 50 -10.93 -7.59 2.21
CA HIS A 50 -10.64 -6.99 0.91
C HIS A 50 -11.27 -5.60 0.77
N GLU A 51 -12.45 -5.37 1.36
CA GLU A 51 -13.09 -4.03 1.37
C GLU A 51 -12.25 -3.03 2.18
N ALA A 52 -11.80 -3.44 3.37
CA ALA A 52 -10.96 -2.60 4.23
C ALA A 52 -9.57 -2.34 3.60
N THR A 53 -9.03 -3.33 2.89
CA THR A 53 -7.74 -3.20 2.18
C THR A 53 -7.85 -2.26 0.99
N GLU A 54 -8.93 -2.34 0.22
CA GLU A 54 -9.26 -1.40 -0.87
C GLU A 54 -9.47 0.02 -0.34
N PHE A 55 -10.16 0.17 0.80
CA PHE A 55 -10.28 1.47 1.47
C PHE A 55 -8.90 2.04 1.84
N MET A 56 -8.03 1.22 2.44
CA MET A 56 -6.66 1.64 2.78
C MET A 56 -5.86 2.03 1.53
N HIS A 57 -5.95 1.25 0.46
CA HIS A 57 -5.34 1.57 -0.84
C HIS A 57 -5.74 2.98 -1.32
N ARG A 58 -7.05 3.29 -1.30
CA ARG A 58 -7.55 4.62 -1.70
C ARG A 58 -7.03 5.73 -0.82
N VAL A 59 -7.03 5.55 0.50
CA VAL A 59 -6.50 6.55 1.44
C VAL A 59 -5.02 6.85 1.15
N LEU A 60 -4.21 5.82 0.91
CA LEU A 60 -2.80 6.00 0.56
C LEU A 60 -2.64 6.67 -0.81
N TRP A 61 -3.43 6.24 -1.80
CA TRP A 61 -3.39 6.75 -3.18
C TRP A 61 -3.75 8.24 -3.24
N ASP A 62 -4.88 8.63 -2.64
CA ASP A 62 -5.37 10.01 -2.64
C ASP A 62 -4.38 10.96 -1.93
N ASN A 63 -3.66 10.44 -0.93
CA ASN A 63 -2.62 11.17 -0.22
C ASN A 63 -1.21 11.08 -0.85
N ARG A 64 -1.10 10.45 -2.03
CA ARG A 64 0.16 10.26 -2.77
C ARG A 64 1.25 9.58 -1.93
N ILE A 65 0.85 8.60 -1.12
CA ILE A 65 1.78 7.77 -0.33
C ILE A 65 2.09 6.53 -1.18
N ASN A 66 3.37 6.33 -1.51
CA ASN A 66 3.81 5.21 -2.35
C ASN A 66 3.55 3.87 -1.63
N HIS A 67 2.94 2.92 -2.35
CA HIS A 67 2.65 1.58 -1.86
C HIS A 67 2.44 0.61 -3.03
N GLU A 68 2.64 -0.67 -2.77
CA GLU A 68 2.19 -1.77 -3.66
C GLU A 68 0.85 -2.32 -3.13
N TYR A 69 -0.14 -2.47 -4.01
CA TYR A 69 -1.47 -3.02 -3.67
C TYR A 69 -1.82 -4.21 -4.56
N HIS A 70 -2.10 -5.35 -3.92
CA HIS A 70 -2.39 -6.62 -4.56
C HIS A 70 -3.74 -7.15 -4.09
N LEU A 71 -4.74 -7.14 -4.98
CA LEU A 71 -6.01 -7.85 -4.79
C LEU A 71 -5.95 -9.18 -5.55
N VAL A 72 -5.90 -10.29 -4.81
CA VAL A 72 -5.63 -11.61 -5.38
C VAL A 72 -6.92 -12.36 -5.64
N ARG A 73 -7.19 -12.65 -6.91
CA ARG A 73 -8.42 -13.31 -7.35
C ARG A 73 -8.53 -14.77 -6.92
N GLY A 74 -9.68 -15.18 -6.42
CA GLY A 74 -9.96 -16.52 -5.92
C GLY A 74 -9.19 -16.88 -4.64
N ALA A 75 -8.67 -15.88 -3.93
CA ALA A 75 -7.93 -16.08 -2.70
C ALA A 75 -8.81 -15.74 -1.50
N ASN A 76 -8.75 -16.60 -0.48
CA ASN A 76 -9.39 -16.37 0.81
C ASN A 76 -8.33 -15.96 1.85
N HIS A 77 -8.75 -15.74 3.09
CA HIS A 77 -7.89 -15.46 4.24
C HIS A 77 -6.89 -16.59 4.50
N LEU A 78 -7.36 -17.83 4.32
CA LEU A 78 -6.61 -19.06 4.51
C LEU A 78 -6.62 -19.92 3.25
N GLY A 79 -5.84 -21.00 3.28
CA GLY A 79 -5.85 -22.03 2.25
C GLY A 79 -4.66 -21.92 1.30
N ARG A 80 -4.79 -22.58 0.14
CA ARG A 80 -3.67 -22.80 -0.80
C ARG A 80 -3.04 -21.53 -1.35
N THR A 81 -3.77 -20.42 -1.36
CA THR A 81 -3.32 -19.12 -1.86
C THR A 81 -2.49 -18.34 -0.84
N LEU A 82 -2.54 -18.69 0.45
CA LEU A 82 -1.80 -17.96 1.48
C LEU A 82 -0.28 -18.08 1.28
N ARG A 83 0.23 -19.29 1.06
CA ARG A 83 1.66 -19.53 0.87
C ARG A 83 2.28 -18.71 -0.29
N PRO A 84 1.75 -18.75 -1.52
CA PRO A 84 2.33 -17.93 -2.60
C PRO A 84 2.24 -16.43 -2.31
N ARG A 85 1.15 -15.94 -1.70
CA ARG A 85 1.03 -14.53 -1.29
C ARG A 85 2.07 -14.12 -0.24
N SER A 86 2.34 -15.00 0.72
CA SER A 86 3.43 -14.76 1.68
C SER A 86 4.81 -14.71 1.01
N ILE A 87 5.05 -15.53 -0.02
CA ILE A 87 6.29 -15.47 -0.80
C ILE A 87 6.39 -14.13 -1.55
N GLU A 88 5.30 -13.64 -2.13
CA GLU A 88 5.28 -12.31 -2.77
C GLU A 88 5.57 -11.18 -1.79
N GLY A 89 4.98 -11.21 -0.58
CA GLY A 89 5.30 -10.24 0.48
C GLY A 89 6.76 -10.28 0.92
N LEU A 90 7.37 -11.46 0.98
CA LEU A 90 8.81 -11.60 1.23
C LEU A 90 9.66 -11.12 0.05
N ALA A 91 9.21 -11.33 -1.19
CA ALA A 91 9.87 -10.81 -2.38
C ALA A 91 9.83 -9.27 -2.41
N PHE A 92 8.72 -8.65 -2.01
CA PHE A 92 8.64 -7.20 -1.79
C PHE A 92 9.69 -6.73 -0.77
N LEU A 93 9.74 -7.38 0.40
CA LEU A 93 10.73 -7.03 1.42
C LEU A 93 12.17 -7.15 0.88
N GLN A 94 12.46 -8.21 0.12
CA GLN A 94 13.76 -8.39 -0.51
C GLN A 94 14.10 -7.25 -1.48
N ARG A 95 13.16 -6.79 -2.31
CA ARG A 95 13.36 -5.64 -3.21
C ARG A 95 13.57 -4.34 -2.46
N VAL A 96 12.91 -4.15 -1.31
CA VAL A 96 13.11 -2.95 -0.47
C VAL A 96 14.49 -2.95 0.18
N LEU A 97 14.93 -4.09 0.71
CA LEU A 97 16.24 -4.21 1.38
C LEU A 97 17.41 -4.23 0.39
N ASN A 98 17.21 -4.81 -0.79
CA ASN A 98 18.21 -4.96 -1.83
C ASN A 98 17.61 -4.50 -3.17
N PRO A 99 17.48 -3.18 -3.38
CA PRO A 99 16.87 -2.65 -4.58
C PRO A 99 17.68 -3.06 -5.82
N PRO A 100 17.01 -3.50 -6.90
CA PRO A 100 17.70 -3.77 -8.15
C PRO A 100 18.34 -2.48 -8.68
N PRO A 101 19.44 -2.58 -9.47
CA PRO A 101 19.98 -1.42 -10.16
C PRO A 101 18.92 -0.83 -11.10
N PRO A 102 19.05 0.46 -11.47
CA PRO A 102 18.17 1.08 -12.46
C PRO A 102 18.10 0.25 -13.75
N ASP A 103 16.90 0.11 -14.30
CA ASP A 103 16.69 -0.61 -15.55
C ASP A 103 17.16 0.26 -16.74
N PRO A 104 18.16 -0.18 -17.53
CA PRO A 104 18.71 0.63 -18.61
C PRO A 104 17.71 0.94 -19.73
N GLN A 105 16.75 0.04 -19.98
CA GLN A 105 15.72 0.26 -20.99
C GLN A 105 14.73 1.32 -20.51
N ALA A 106 14.31 1.25 -19.26
CA ALA A 106 13.45 2.26 -18.64
C ALA A 106 14.12 3.64 -18.62
N GLU A 107 15.40 3.72 -18.23
CA GLU A 107 16.14 4.99 -18.24
C GLU A 107 16.21 5.63 -19.62
N ASN A 108 16.48 4.82 -20.65
CA ASN A 108 16.54 5.31 -22.02
C ASN A 108 15.19 5.84 -22.49
N LEU A 109 14.10 5.14 -22.18
CA LEU A 109 12.75 5.61 -22.48
C LEU A 109 12.44 6.92 -21.75
N ILE A 110 12.75 7.02 -20.46
CA ILE A 110 12.53 8.26 -19.69
C ILE A 110 13.26 9.43 -20.36
N LYS A 111 14.55 9.27 -20.70
CA LYS A 111 15.34 10.32 -21.39
C LYS A 111 14.71 10.76 -22.70
N GLN A 112 14.11 9.84 -23.45
CA GLN A 112 13.41 10.16 -24.71
C GLN A 112 12.09 10.92 -24.48
N LEU A 113 11.38 10.63 -23.39
CA LEU A 113 10.10 11.26 -23.07
C LEU A 113 10.24 12.61 -22.35
N GLU A 114 11.36 12.86 -21.66
CA GLU A 114 11.59 14.10 -20.89
C GLU A 114 11.32 15.40 -21.68
N PRO A 115 11.79 15.57 -22.93
CA PRO A 115 11.48 16.77 -23.71
C PRO A 115 9.97 16.95 -23.97
N MET A 116 9.26 15.85 -24.25
CA MET A 116 7.82 15.88 -24.54
C MET A 116 7.00 16.26 -23.30
N LYS A 117 7.37 15.72 -22.13
CA LYS A 117 6.73 16.09 -20.85
C LYS A 117 6.89 17.58 -20.54
N LYS A 118 8.11 18.10 -20.70
CA LYS A 118 8.40 19.54 -20.50
C LYS A 118 7.64 20.46 -21.47
N MET A 119 7.34 19.97 -22.68
CA MET A 119 6.49 20.70 -23.64
C MET A 119 5.02 20.68 -23.23
N ALA A 120 4.52 19.56 -22.70
CA ALA A 120 3.14 19.41 -22.24
C ALA A 120 2.85 20.16 -20.91
N GLU A 121 3.88 20.40 -20.10
CA GLU A 121 3.78 21.17 -18.83
C GLU A 121 3.92 22.68 -19.02
N LYS A 122 4.25 23.16 -20.23
CA LYS A 122 4.23 24.60 -20.53
C LYS A 122 2.77 25.06 -20.69
N PRO A 123 2.34 26.12 -19.96
CA PRO A 123 0.98 26.64 -20.04
C PRO A 123 0.64 27.21 -21.43
#